data_AF-G3UL72-F1
#
_entry.id   AF-G3UL72-F1
#
_cell.length_a   1.000
_cell.length_b   1.000
_cell.length_c   1.000
_cell.angle_alpha   90.00
_cell.angle_beta   90.00
_cell.angle_gamma   90.00
#
_symmetry.space_group_name_H-M   'P 1'
#
loop_
_entity.id
_entity.type
_entity.pdbx_description
1 polymer ?
#
loop_
_entity_poly.entity_id
_entity_poly.type
_entity_poly.pdbx_seq_one_letter_code
_entity_poly.pdbx_strand_id
1 'polypeptide(L)'
;EAPAKPEEAETEPFTDSSLFAHWGQELSPEGRRVALKQFQYYGYNAYLSDRLPLDRPLPDLRPSGCRNLSFPDRLPEVSIVFIFVNEALSVLLRSIHSAIERTPSHLLKEIILVDDNSSNEELKEKLTEYVDKVNGQKPGFIKVVRHSKQEGLIRSRVSGWRVATAPVVALFDAHVEFNVGWAEPVLTRIKENRKRIISPSFDNIKYDNFEIEEYPLAAQGFDWELWCRYLNPPKAWWKLENSTAPIRSPALIGCFIVDRQYFQEIGLLDEGMEVYGGENVELGIRVSRELLKGLGSVPKWVWQCGGSVEVLPCSRIAHIERAHKPYTEDLTAHVRRNALRVAEVWMDEFKSHVYMAWNIPQEDSGIDIGDITARKALRKQLQCKTFRWYLVSVYPEMRMYSDIIAYGVLQNSLKTDLCLDQGPDSENVPIVYICHGMTPQNVYYTSSQQIHVGILSPTVDDDDNRCLVDVNSRPRLIECSYAKAKRMKLHWQFSQGGPIQNRKSKRCLELQENSDMEFGFQLVLQKCSGQHWSITNILRSLAS
;
A
#
# COMPACT_ATOMS: atom_id res chain seq x y z
N GLU A 1 15.32 -11.86 -7.16
CA GLU A 1 15.10 -13.18 -6.53
C GLU A 1 14.99 -12.99 -5.03
N ALA A 2 14.21 -13.82 -4.33
CA ALA A 2 14.15 -13.78 -2.88
C ALA A 2 15.48 -14.25 -2.27
N PRO A 3 15.99 -13.61 -1.22
CA PRO A 3 17.25 -14.02 -0.58
C PRO A 3 17.19 -15.47 -0.09
N ALA A 4 18.30 -16.20 -0.26
CA ALA A 4 18.45 -17.54 0.28
C ALA A 4 18.61 -17.51 1.82
N LYS A 5 18.20 -18.59 2.48
CA LYS A 5 18.39 -18.74 3.94
C LYS A 5 19.89 -18.78 4.25
N PRO A 6 20.43 -17.88 5.08
CA PRO A 6 21.87 -17.83 5.33
C PRO A 6 22.37 -19.09 6.07
N GLU A 7 23.48 -19.67 5.60
CA GLU A 7 24.19 -20.79 6.25
C GLU A 7 24.85 -20.38 7.58
N GLU A 8 25.23 -21.36 8.41
CA GLU A 8 25.85 -21.14 9.72
C GLU A 8 27.25 -20.50 9.59
N ALA A 9 27.32 -19.16 9.66
CA ALA A 9 28.57 -18.43 9.86
C ALA A 9 28.49 -17.54 11.11
N GLU A 10 29.58 -17.52 11.88
CA GLU A 10 29.91 -16.61 12.99
C GLU A 10 30.31 -15.23 12.42
N THR A 11 30.13 -14.04 13.02
CA THR A 11 29.87 -13.57 14.40
C THR A 11 29.51 -12.07 14.29
N GLU A 12 28.47 -11.59 14.99
CA GLU A 12 28.42 -10.19 15.48
C GLU A 12 27.64 -10.14 16.80
N PRO A 13 28.09 -9.32 17.79
CA PRO A 13 27.47 -9.25 19.11
C PRO A 13 26.25 -8.31 19.07
N PHE A 14 25.04 -8.87 19.09
CA PHE A 14 23.79 -8.06 19.05
C PHE A 14 22.97 -8.20 20.32
N THR A 15 23.24 -7.34 21.29
CA THR A 15 22.49 -7.27 22.56
C THR A 15 21.28 -6.31 22.54
N ASP A 16 21.08 -5.50 21.49
CA ASP A 16 20.03 -4.45 21.44
C ASP A 16 19.10 -4.53 20.21
N SER A 17 18.73 -5.73 19.76
CA SER A 17 17.70 -5.86 18.71
C SER A 17 16.31 -5.50 19.25
N SER A 18 15.54 -4.71 18.48
CA SER A 18 14.14 -4.37 18.79
C SER A 18 13.25 -5.60 18.97
N LEU A 19 13.61 -6.74 18.37
CA LEU A 19 12.96 -8.04 18.56
C LEU A 19 12.81 -8.43 20.05
N PHE A 20 13.78 -8.08 20.89
CA PHE A 20 13.82 -8.51 22.29
C PHE A 20 13.24 -7.46 23.26
N ALA A 21 12.62 -6.39 22.74
CA ALA A 21 12.04 -5.33 23.58
C ALA A 21 10.91 -5.85 24.48
N HIS A 22 10.08 -6.77 23.98
CA HIS A 22 8.91 -7.29 24.68
C HIS A 22 8.94 -8.82 24.90
N TRP A 23 9.94 -9.50 24.37
CA TRP A 23 10.04 -10.97 24.42
C TRP A 23 11.50 -11.44 24.48
N GLY A 24 11.73 -12.68 24.93
CA GLY A 24 13.04 -13.34 24.80
C GLY A 24 14.09 -12.96 25.85
N GLN A 25 13.69 -12.26 26.92
CA GLN A 25 14.61 -11.85 27.98
C GLN A 25 15.25 -13.05 28.71
N GLU A 26 14.50 -14.14 28.85
CA GLU A 26 14.92 -15.38 29.51
C GLU A 26 15.75 -16.31 28.59
N LEU A 27 15.94 -15.97 27.30
CA LEU A 27 16.68 -16.82 26.38
C LEU A 27 18.18 -16.78 26.66
N SER A 28 18.82 -17.95 26.51
CA SER A 28 20.28 -18.03 26.48
C SER A 28 20.86 -17.19 25.33
N PRO A 29 22.14 -16.77 25.41
CA PRO A 29 22.79 -16.02 24.33
C PRO A 29 22.67 -16.71 22.96
N GLU A 30 22.81 -18.04 22.94
CA GLU A 30 22.66 -18.83 21.73
C GLU A 30 21.21 -18.84 21.21
N GLY A 31 20.22 -18.96 22.10
CA GLY A 31 18.80 -18.85 21.74
C GLY A 31 18.46 -17.50 21.11
N ARG A 32 19.00 -16.40 21.68
CA ARG A 32 18.85 -15.06 21.10
C ARG A 32 19.51 -14.95 19.72
N ARG A 33 20.70 -15.55 19.54
CA ARG A 33 21.41 -15.56 18.25
C ARG A 33 20.58 -16.22 17.15
N VAL A 34 20.03 -17.42 17.42
CA VAL A 34 19.17 -18.14 16.46
C VAL A 34 17.89 -17.35 16.16
N ALA A 35 17.24 -16.80 17.20
CA ALA A 35 16.03 -16.00 17.03
C ALA A 35 16.27 -14.75 16.17
N LEU A 36 17.37 -14.04 16.39
CA LEU A 36 17.73 -12.86 15.62
C LEU A 36 17.99 -13.18 14.14
N LYS A 37 18.72 -14.27 13.86
CA LYS A 37 19.00 -14.70 12.48
C LYS A 37 17.72 -15.03 11.73
N GLN A 38 16.78 -15.73 12.39
CA GLN A 38 15.48 -16.02 11.80
C GLN A 38 14.64 -14.74 11.61
N PHE A 39 14.67 -13.81 12.57
CA PHE A 39 14.00 -12.52 12.44
C PHE A 39 14.52 -11.69 11.28
N GLN A 40 15.84 -11.63 11.08
CA GLN A 40 16.44 -10.95 9.92
C GLN A 40 16.02 -11.60 8.60
N TYR A 41 15.86 -12.93 8.56
CA TYR A 41 15.45 -13.63 7.35
C TYR A 41 13.95 -13.49 7.05
N TYR A 42 13.08 -13.67 8.04
CA TYR A 42 11.63 -13.67 7.84
C TYR A 42 10.97 -12.30 8.05
N GLY A 43 11.60 -11.37 8.77
CA GLY A 43 10.97 -10.10 9.18
C GLY A 43 10.00 -10.23 10.36
N TYR A 44 9.99 -11.38 11.05
CA TYR A 44 9.22 -11.66 12.26
C TYR A 44 9.87 -12.80 13.07
N ASN A 45 9.43 -13.00 14.31
CA ASN A 45 9.97 -13.96 15.25
C ASN A 45 9.57 -15.41 14.94
N ALA A 46 10.14 -15.97 13.87
CA ALA A 46 9.89 -17.36 13.50
C ALA A 46 10.34 -18.34 14.61
N TYR A 47 11.33 -17.97 15.42
CA TYR A 47 11.80 -18.81 16.53
C TYR A 47 10.71 -19.02 17.57
N LEU A 48 9.96 -17.97 17.91
CA LEU A 48 8.78 -18.09 18.75
C LEU A 48 7.67 -18.85 18.03
N SER A 49 7.40 -18.52 16.76
CA SER A 49 6.37 -19.21 15.96
C SER A 49 6.56 -20.72 15.96
N ASP A 50 7.78 -21.22 15.80
CA ASP A 50 8.08 -22.66 15.78
C ASP A 50 7.73 -23.38 17.10
N ARG A 51 7.56 -22.61 18.18
CA ARG A 51 7.22 -23.11 19.53
C ARG A 51 5.78 -22.84 19.93
N LEU A 52 5.01 -22.15 19.08
CA LEU A 52 3.59 -21.92 19.30
C LEU A 52 2.76 -23.06 18.68
N PRO A 53 1.68 -23.51 19.34
CA PRO A 53 0.75 -24.46 18.75
C PRO A 53 0.18 -23.97 17.42
N LEU A 54 -0.08 -24.91 16.49
CA LEU A 54 -0.72 -24.59 15.20
C LEU A 54 -2.22 -24.27 15.37
N ASP A 55 -2.81 -24.69 16.48
CA ASP A 55 -4.22 -24.55 16.87
C ASP A 55 -4.41 -23.59 18.05
N ARG A 56 -3.47 -22.65 18.24
CA ARG A 56 -3.51 -21.70 19.35
C ARG A 56 -4.83 -20.90 19.37
N PRO A 57 -5.39 -20.58 20.55
CA PRO A 57 -6.61 -19.79 20.63
C PRO A 57 -6.39 -18.34 20.19
N LEU A 58 -7.41 -17.76 19.53
CA LEU A 58 -7.43 -16.35 19.12
C LEU A 58 -8.54 -15.60 19.87
N PRO A 59 -8.32 -14.34 20.28
CA PRO A 59 -9.37 -13.51 20.85
C PRO A 59 -10.45 -13.21 19.80
N ASP A 60 -11.72 -13.27 20.20
CA ASP A 60 -12.84 -12.84 19.35
C ASP A 60 -13.01 -11.32 19.44
N LEU A 61 -12.34 -10.61 18.52
CA LEU A 61 -12.31 -9.15 18.40
C LEU A 61 -13.43 -8.59 17.51
N ARG A 62 -14.44 -9.40 17.16
CA ARG A 62 -15.57 -8.91 16.36
C ARG A 62 -16.43 -7.95 17.18
N PRO A 63 -17.04 -6.94 16.53
CA PRO A 63 -18.07 -6.11 17.18
C PRO A 63 -19.15 -6.98 17.84
N SER A 64 -19.65 -6.56 19.01
CA SER A 64 -20.58 -7.37 19.82
C SER A 64 -21.82 -7.83 19.06
N GLY A 65 -22.34 -6.99 18.14
CA GLY A 65 -23.50 -7.33 17.30
C GLY A 65 -23.25 -8.47 16.31
N CYS A 66 -21.99 -8.75 15.93
CA CYS A 66 -21.66 -9.79 14.95
C CYS A 66 -21.97 -11.21 15.44
N ARG A 67 -21.93 -11.43 16.76
CA ARG A 67 -22.19 -12.75 17.36
C ARG A 67 -23.65 -13.19 17.22
N ASN A 68 -24.55 -12.24 17.05
CA ASN A 68 -26.00 -12.48 16.97
C ASN A 68 -26.51 -12.48 15.52
N LEU A 69 -25.62 -12.39 14.53
CA LEU A 69 -26.01 -12.46 13.12
C LEU A 69 -26.38 -13.90 12.75
N SER A 70 -27.48 -14.05 12.01
CA SER A 70 -27.84 -15.31 11.37
C SER A 70 -27.52 -15.24 9.87
N PHE A 71 -27.08 -16.36 9.32
CA PHE A 71 -26.71 -16.48 7.92
C PHE A 71 -27.57 -17.55 7.23
N PRO A 72 -27.80 -17.45 5.91
CA PRO A 72 -28.54 -18.47 5.17
C PRO A 72 -27.83 -19.84 5.24
N ASP A 73 -28.60 -20.92 5.38
CA ASP A 73 -28.03 -22.29 5.45
C ASP A 73 -27.25 -22.70 4.19
N ARG A 74 -27.63 -22.15 3.02
CA ARG A 74 -27.02 -22.47 1.73
C ARG A 74 -26.15 -21.32 1.25
N LEU A 75 -24.87 -21.36 1.60
CA LEU A 75 -23.84 -20.44 1.10
C LEU A 75 -22.97 -21.12 0.04
N PRO A 76 -22.38 -20.34 -0.90
CA PRO A 76 -21.44 -20.91 -1.87
C PRO A 76 -20.19 -21.44 -1.16
N GLU A 77 -19.63 -22.53 -1.68
CA GLU A 77 -18.32 -23.02 -1.23
C GLU A 77 -17.21 -22.02 -1.60
N VAL A 78 -16.10 -22.08 -0.86
CA VAL A 78 -14.90 -21.27 -1.04
C VAL A 78 -13.65 -22.12 -1.22
N SER A 79 -12.80 -21.73 -2.18
CA SER A 79 -11.42 -22.20 -2.31
C SER A 79 -10.50 -21.16 -1.66
N ILE A 80 -9.68 -21.57 -0.70
CA ILE A 80 -8.70 -20.69 -0.05
C ILE A 80 -7.35 -20.89 -0.73
N VAL A 81 -6.75 -19.80 -1.20
CA VAL A 81 -5.45 -19.80 -1.87
C VAL A 81 -4.44 -19.08 -0.98
N PHE A 82 -3.39 -19.77 -0.57
CA PHE A 82 -2.22 -19.19 0.08
C PHE A 82 -1.07 -19.11 -0.90
N ILE A 83 -0.49 -17.92 -1.05
CA ILE A 83 0.72 -17.70 -1.84
C ILE A 83 1.90 -17.50 -0.89
N PHE A 84 3.05 -18.08 -1.23
CA PHE A 84 4.26 -17.92 -0.42
C PHE A 84 5.54 -18.04 -1.23
N VAL A 85 6.58 -17.37 -0.74
CA VAL A 85 7.97 -17.61 -1.08
C VAL A 85 8.76 -17.59 0.22
N ASN A 86 9.50 -18.66 0.50
CA ASN A 86 10.36 -18.76 1.68
C ASN A 86 9.67 -18.43 3.01
N GLU A 87 8.39 -18.77 3.17
CA GLU A 87 7.65 -18.59 4.43
C GLU A 87 8.14 -19.55 5.51
N ALA A 88 8.05 -19.16 6.79
CA ALA A 88 8.30 -20.09 7.88
C ALA A 88 7.23 -21.19 7.87
N LEU A 89 7.66 -22.46 7.93
CA LEU A 89 6.73 -23.59 7.86
C LEU A 89 5.69 -23.55 8.99
N SER A 90 6.09 -23.18 10.22
CA SER A 90 5.17 -23.06 11.36
C SER A 90 4.05 -22.02 11.12
N VAL A 91 4.37 -20.91 10.45
CA VAL A 91 3.42 -19.85 10.11
C VAL A 91 2.45 -20.31 9.03
N LEU A 92 2.96 -20.85 7.92
CA LEU A 92 2.13 -21.39 6.84
C LEU A 92 1.16 -22.47 7.35
N LEU A 93 1.67 -23.41 8.15
CA LEU A 93 0.83 -24.47 8.72
C LEU A 93 -0.22 -23.91 9.68
N ARG A 94 0.09 -22.87 10.47
CA ARG A 94 -0.91 -22.22 11.34
C ARG A 94 -2.01 -21.52 10.54
N SER A 95 -1.68 -20.92 9.40
CA SER A 95 -2.68 -20.38 8.46
C SER A 95 -3.60 -21.47 7.91
N ILE A 96 -3.04 -22.62 7.52
CA ILE A 96 -3.83 -23.76 7.04
C ILE A 96 -4.72 -24.32 8.15
N HIS A 97 -4.17 -24.54 9.34
CA HIS A 97 -4.91 -25.07 10.50
C HIS A 97 -6.07 -24.15 10.89
N SER A 98 -5.82 -22.86 11.07
CA SER A 98 -6.87 -21.91 11.42
C SER A 98 -7.94 -21.81 10.32
N ALA A 99 -7.56 -21.87 9.03
CA ALA A 99 -8.52 -21.91 7.93
C ALA A 99 -9.44 -23.15 7.99
N ILE A 100 -8.88 -24.32 8.28
CA ILE A 100 -9.63 -25.59 8.39
C ILE A 100 -10.57 -25.56 9.60
N GLU A 101 -10.08 -25.16 10.77
CA GLU A 101 -10.84 -25.21 12.02
C GLU A 101 -11.92 -24.13 12.10
N ARG A 102 -11.68 -22.96 11.50
CA ARG A 102 -12.55 -21.78 11.63
C ARG A 102 -13.45 -21.57 10.41
N THR A 103 -13.44 -22.48 9.45
CA THR A 103 -14.36 -22.48 8.31
C THR A 103 -15.25 -23.72 8.36
N PRO A 104 -16.59 -23.57 8.35
CA PRO A 104 -17.48 -24.73 8.30
C PRO A 104 -17.13 -25.70 7.16
N SER A 105 -17.09 -27.00 7.45
CA SER A 105 -16.59 -28.03 6.53
C SER A 105 -17.36 -28.13 5.21
N HIS A 106 -18.63 -27.73 5.21
CA HIS A 106 -19.49 -27.68 4.02
C HIS A 106 -19.28 -26.41 3.16
N LEU A 107 -18.56 -25.41 3.68
CA LEU A 107 -18.18 -24.20 2.93
C LEU A 107 -16.76 -24.30 2.39
N LEU A 108 -15.84 -24.94 3.11
CA LEU A 108 -14.45 -25.08 2.68
C LEU A 108 -14.27 -26.20 1.66
N LYS A 109 -14.18 -25.81 0.37
CA LYS A 109 -14.00 -26.77 -0.73
C LYS A 109 -12.63 -27.40 -0.71
N GLU A 110 -11.61 -26.54 -0.73
CA GLU A 110 -10.21 -26.90 -0.93
C GLU A 110 -9.30 -25.77 -0.46
N ILE A 111 -8.04 -26.12 -0.18
CA ILE A 111 -6.95 -25.20 0.09
C ILE A 111 -5.90 -25.36 -1.02
N ILE A 112 -5.43 -24.26 -1.57
CA ILE A 112 -4.46 -24.21 -2.66
C ILE A 112 -3.23 -23.49 -2.16
N LEU A 113 -2.10 -24.16 -2.20
CA LEU A 113 -0.79 -23.67 -1.80
C LEU A 113 0.01 -23.35 -3.05
N VAL A 114 0.32 -22.08 -3.26
CA VAL A 114 1.13 -21.61 -4.40
C VAL A 114 2.51 -21.25 -3.90
N ASP A 115 3.47 -22.11 -4.22
CA ASP A 115 4.88 -21.91 -3.95
C ASP A 115 5.53 -21.14 -5.11
N ASP A 116 5.89 -19.89 -4.85
CA ASP A 116 6.54 -18.99 -5.79
C ASP A 116 8.06 -19.21 -5.84
N ASN A 117 8.44 -20.47 -6.05
CA ASN A 117 9.83 -20.94 -6.17
C ASN A 117 10.67 -20.75 -4.89
N SER A 118 10.19 -21.26 -3.75
CA SER A 118 10.92 -21.25 -2.48
C SER A 118 12.20 -22.08 -2.53
N SER A 119 13.27 -21.51 -1.95
CA SER A 119 14.55 -22.20 -1.74
C SER A 119 14.62 -22.97 -0.42
N ASN A 120 13.72 -22.69 0.54
CA ASN A 120 13.69 -23.38 1.83
C ASN A 120 13.28 -24.86 1.69
N GLU A 121 14.18 -25.78 2.06
CA GLU A 121 13.95 -27.23 2.01
C GLU A 121 12.76 -27.69 2.86
N GLU A 122 12.43 -26.99 3.95
CA GLU A 122 11.26 -27.35 4.77
C GLU A 122 9.94 -27.18 4.02
N LEU A 123 9.88 -26.25 3.06
CA LEU A 123 8.71 -26.04 2.20
C LEU A 123 8.63 -27.06 1.04
N LYS A 124 9.61 -27.97 0.95
CA LYS A 124 9.62 -29.07 0.00
C LYS A 124 9.15 -30.34 0.69
N GLU A 125 10.04 -31.06 1.36
CA GLU A 125 9.77 -32.40 1.89
C GLU A 125 8.73 -32.36 3.02
N LYS A 126 8.96 -31.57 4.08
CA LYS A 126 8.05 -31.51 5.24
C LYS A 126 6.64 -31.01 4.87
N LEU A 127 6.56 -30.03 3.97
CA LEU A 127 5.27 -29.56 3.47
C LEU A 127 4.55 -30.68 2.68
N THR A 128 5.28 -31.44 1.87
CA THR A 128 4.72 -32.55 1.10
C THR A 128 4.18 -33.63 2.03
N GLU A 129 4.93 -34.02 3.07
CA GLU A 129 4.46 -34.97 4.09
C GLU A 129 3.17 -34.50 4.78
N TYR A 130 3.10 -33.22 5.14
CA TYR A 130 1.89 -32.65 5.73
C TYR A 130 0.70 -32.73 4.77
N VAL A 131 0.90 -32.33 3.51
CA VAL A 131 -0.13 -32.35 2.47
C VAL A 131 -0.63 -33.78 2.23
N ASP A 132 0.27 -34.75 2.13
CA ASP A 132 -0.07 -36.16 1.92
C ASP A 132 -0.88 -36.72 3.10
N LYS A 133 -0.50 -36.36 4.33
CA LYS A 133 -1.25 -36.74 5.54
C LYS A 133 -2.68 -36.20 5.51
N VAL A 134 -2.87 -34.92 5.18
CA VAL A 134 -4.22 -34.31 5.12
C VAL A 134 -5.03 -34.90 3.96
N ASN A 135 -4.41 -35.07 2.79
CA ASN A 135 -5.06 -35.63 1.62
C ASN A 135 -5.38 -37.12 1.77
N GLY A 136 -4.65 -37.87 2.60
CA GLY A 136 -5.00 -39.23 2.99
C GLY A 136 -6.35 -39.31 3.72
N GLN A 137 -6.75 -38.24 4.43
CA GLN A 137 -8.05 -38.14 5.09
C GLN A 137 -9.14 -37.54 4.19
N LYS A 138 -8.79 -36.51 3.41
CA LYS A 138 -9.71 -35.86 2.46
C LYS A 138 -9.01 -35.72 1.10
N PRO A 139 -9.16 -36.70 0.19
CA PRO A 139 -8.45 -36.73 -1.09
C PRO A 139 -8.61 -35.45 -1.92
N GLY A 140 -7.48 -34.88 -2.36
CA GLY A 140 -7.44 -33.67 -3.18
C GLY A 140 -7.87 -32.40 -2.48
N PHE A 141 -7.95 -32.40 -1.13
CA PHE A 141 -8.36 -31.24 -0.35
C PHE A 141 -7.32 -30.12 -0.34
N ILE A 142 -6.04 -30.48 -0.23
CA ILE A 142 -4.92 -29.55 -0.39
C ILE A 142 -4.26 -29.78 -1.75
N LYS A 143 -4.16 -28.72 -2.55
CA LYS A 143 -3.47 -28.71 -3.85
C LYS A 143 -2.22 -27.87 -3.73
N VAL A 144 -1.11 -28.32 -4.30
CA VAL A 144 0.15 -27.56 -4.34
C VAL A 144 0.48 -27.20 -5.79
N VAL A 145 0.69 -25.91 -6.05
CA VAL A 145 1.16 -25.36 -7.32
C VAL A 145 2.57 -24.84 -7.07
N ARG A 146 3.57 -25.39 -7.77
CA ARG A 146 4.97 -24.92 -7.68
C ARG A 146 5.37 -24.22 -8.96
N HIS A 147 5.87 -23.00 -8.85
CA HIS A 147 6.47 -22.30 -9.97
C HIS A 147 7.90 -22.79 -10.22
N SER A 148 8.32 -22.78 -11.50
CA SER A 148 9.69 -23.15 -11.90
C SER A 148 10.71 -22.03 -11.71
N LYS A 149 10.23 -20.80 -11.49
CA LYS A 149 10.98 -19.59 -11.21
C LYS A 149 10.10 -18.66 -10.36
N GLN A 150 10.69 -17.66 -9.71
CA GLN A 150 9.92 -16.67 -8.96
C GLN A 150 9.13 -15.77 -9.93
N GLU A 151 7.81 -15.81 -9.84
CA GLU A 151 6.86 -15.07 -10.68
C GLU A 151 6.30 -13.83 -9.98
N GLY A 152 6.39 -13.77 -8.65
CA GLY A 152 5.86 -12.70 -7.82
C GLY A 152 4.44 -12.95 -7.32
N LEU A 153 4.01 -12.10 -6.38
CA LEU A 153 2.73 -12.18 -5.68
C LEU A 153 1.53 -12.14 -6.65
N ILE A 154 1.58 -11.25 -7.64
CA ILE A 154 0.48 -11.05 -8.59
C ILE A 154 0.20 -12.32 -9.39
N ARG A 155 1.22 -12.87 -10.04
CA ARG A 155 1.08 -14.08 -10.87
C ARG A 155 0.78 -15.31 -10.03
N SER A 156 1.29 -15.37 -8.80
CA SER A 156 0.97 -16.43 -7.84
C SER A 156 -0.49 -16.44 -7.41
N ARG A 157 -1.09 -15.27 -7.18
CA ARG A 157 -2.54 -15.17 -6.94
C ARG A 157 -3.34 -15.68 -8.14
N VAL A 158 -2.92 -15.32 -9.35
CA VAL A 158 -3.57 -15.75 -10.59
C VAL A 158 -3.40 -17.26 -10.84
N SER A 159 -2.24 -17.84 -10.59
CA SER A 159 -2.01 -19.28 -10.75
C SER A 159 -2.84 -20.10 -9.76
N GLY A 160 -2.94 -19.66 -8.50
CA GLY A 160 -3.84 -20.26 -7.52
C GLY A 160 -5.32 -20.15 -7.90
N TRP A 161 -5.74 -19.01 -8.44
CA TRP A 161 -7.11 -18.85 -8.98
C TRP A 161 -7.40 -19.81 -10.15
N ARG A 162 -6.43 -20.05 -11.05
CA ARG A 162 -6.60 -20.93 -12.22
C ARG A 162 -6.94 -22.38 -11.83
N VAL A 163 -6.41 -22.85 -10.71
CA VAL A 163 -6.65 -24.23 -10.22
C VAL A 163 -7.84 -24.33 -9.25
N ALA A 164 -8.38 -23.20 -8.81
CA ALA A 164 -9.52 -23.12 -7.91
C ALA A 164 -10.82 -23.54 -8.62
N THR A 165 -11.62 -24.33 -7.92
CA THR A 165 -12.83 -24.96 -8.46
C THR A 165 -14.12 -24.45 -7.80
N ALA A 166 -14.04 -23.89 -6.59
CA ALA A 166 -15.22 -23.36 -5.90
C ALA A 166 -15.80 -22.11 -6.60
N PRO A 167 -17.08 -21.77 -6.35
CA PRO A 167 -17.68 -20.54 -6.85
C PRO A 167 -17.00 -19.26 -6.33
N VAL A 168 -16.48 -19.29 -5.10
CA VAL A 168 -15.78 -18.16 -4.47
C VAL A 168 -14.32 -18.52 -4.24
N VAL A 169 -13.42 -17.58 -4.48
CA VAL A 169 -11.98 -17.73 -4.20
C VAL A 169 -11.54 -16.68 -3.20
N ALA A 170 -10.84 -17.12 -2.16
CA ALA A 170 -10.22 -16.27 -1.17
C ALA A 170 -8.70 -16.29 -1.36
N LEU A 171 -8.11 -15.15 -1.71
CA LEU A 171 -6.69 -15.00 -2.03
C LEU A 171 -5.98 -14.36 -0.83
N PHE A 172 -5.18 -15.15 -0.13
CA PHE A 172 -4.49 -14.75 1.10
C PHE A 172 -2.97 -14.89 0.99
N ASP A 173 -2.29 -14.06 1.78
CA ASP A 173 -0.89 -14.26 2.14
C ASP A 173 -0.77 -15.48 3.09
N ALA A 174 0.40 -16.11 3.16
CA ALA A 174 0.62 -17.33 3.94
C ALA A 174 0.82 -17.13 5.45
N HIS A 175 0.68 -15.90 5.95
CA HIS A 175 0.95 -15.51 7.34
C HIS A 175 -0.27 -14.82 7.96
N VAL A 176 -1.38 -15.57 7.96
CA VAL A 176 -2.68 -15.14 8.51
C VAL A 176 -3.26 -16.16 9.49
N GLU A 177 -4.11 -15.72 10.41
CA GLU A 177 -4.88 -16.59 11.30
C GLU A 177 -6.36 -16.19 11.28
N PHE A 178 -7.22 -17.13 10.90
CA PHE A 178 -8.66 -16.87 10.70
C PHE A 178 -9.41 -16.83 12.03
N ASN A 179 -10.27 -15.82 12.23
CA ASN A 179 -11.10 -15.75 13.42
C ASN A 179 -12.44 -16.50 13.24
N VAL A 180 -13.16 -16.72 14.33
CA VAL A 180 -14.47 -17.39 14.31
C VAL A 180 -15.49 -16.62 13.48
N GLY A 181 -16.23 -17.34 12.63
CA GLY A 181 -17.34 -16.79 11.84
C GLY A 181 -16.91 -15.79 10.76
N TRP A 182 -15.70 -15.95 10.21
CA TRP A 182 -15.19 -15.07 9.15
C TRP A 182 -15.87 -15.33 7.80
N ALA A 183 -16.17 -16.59 7.48
CA ALA A 183 -16.56 -17.00 6.13
C ALA A 183 -18.02 -16.65 5.79
N GLU A 184 -18.95 -16.92 6.71
CA GLU A 184 -20.38 -16.75 6.52
C GLU A 184 -20.81 -15.31 6.14
N PRO A 185 -20.33 -14.24 6.82
CA PRO A 185 -20.64 -12.88 6.40
C PRO A 185 -20.08 -12.57 5.00
N VAL A 186 -18.87 -13.01 4.69
CA VAL A 186 -18.25 -12.80 3.37
C VAL A 186 -19.06 -13.47 2.27
N LEU A 187 -19.36 -14.76 2.43
CA LEU A 187 -20.06 -15.56 1.43
C LEU A 187 -21.51 -15.10 1.25
N THR A 188 -22.16 -14.62 2.30
CA THR A 188 -23.49 -14.00 2.22
C THR A 188 -23.44 -12.76 1.33
N ARG A 189 -22.46 -11.89 1.54
CA ARG A 189 -22.31 -10.65 0.75
C ARG A 189 -22.02 -10.92 -0.73
N ILE A 190 -21.20 -11.91 -1.04
CA ILE A 190 -20.91 -12.29 -2.43
C ILE A 190 -22.13 -12.96 -3.07
N LYS A 191 -22.87 -13.80 -2.33
CA LYS A 191 -24.10 -14.43 -2.83
C LYS A 191 -25.17 -13.41 -3.19
N GLU A 192 -25.35 -12.37 -2.38
CA GLU A 192 -26.29 -11.28 -2.66
C GLU A 192 -25.92 -10.49 -3.92
N ASN A 193 -24.63 -10.33 -4.20
CA ASN A 193 -24.14 -9.68 -5.40
C ASN A 193 -22.74 -10.17 -5.73
N ARG A 194 -22.62 -11.01 -6.77
CA ARG A 194 -21.36 -11.62 -7.20
C ARG A 194 -20.27 -10.60 -7.59
N LYS A 195 -20.67 -9.36 -7.87
CA LYS A 195 -19.74 -8.30 -8.24
C LYS A 195 -19.13 -7.60 -7.03
N ARG A 196 -19.25 -8.13 -5.80
CA ARG A 196 -18.56 -7.59 -4.64
C ARG A 196 -17.23 -8.31 -4.43
N ILE A 197 -16.17 -7.54 -4.27
CA ILE A 197 -14.89 -7.95 -3.72
C ILE A 197 -14.90 -7.56 -2.25
N ILE A 198 -14.61 -8.54 -1.42
CA ILE A 198 -14.70 -8.40 0.03
C ILE A 198 -13.28 -8.43 0.60
N SER A 199 -12.94 -7.41 1.38
CA SER A 199 -11.83 -7.48 2.32
C SER A 199 -12.37 -7.83 3.70
N PRO A 200 -11.74 -8.76 4.42
CA PRO A 200 -11.98 -8.89 5.85
C PRO A 200 -11.42 -7.65 6.56
N SER A 201 -11.84 -7.45 7.81
CA SER A 201 -11.13 -6.58 8.75
C SER A 201 -9.87 -7.30 9.24
N PHE A 202 -8.71 -6.66 9.09
CA PHE A 202 -7.45 -7.24 9.51
C PHE A 202 -7.13 -6.86 10.95
N ASP A 203 -6.63 -7.80 11.74
CA ASP A 203 -5.98 -7.58 13.03
C ASP A 203 -4.47 -7.77 12.89
N ASN A 204 -3.67 -7.15 13.75
CA ASN A 204 -2.22 -7.28 13.69
C ASN A 204 -1.74 -8.44 14.56
N ILE A 205 -1.04 -9.40 13.97
CA ILE A 205 -0.19 -10.33 14.70
C ILE A 205 1.18 -9.67 14.80
N LYS A 206 1.55 -9.23 16.00
CA LYS A 206 2.82 -8.54 16.21
C LYS A 206 4.00 -9.42 15.80
N TYR A 207 4.92 -8.85 15.01
CA TYR A 207 6.07 -9.60 14.48
C TYR A 207 7.00 -10.15 15.56
N ASP A 208 7.02 -9.57 16.75
CA ASP A 208 7.98 -9.90 17.81
C ASP A 208 7.44 -10.97 18.77
N ASN A 209 6.21 -10.84 19.25
CA ASN A 209 5.66 -11.69 20.31
C ASN A 209 4.42 -12.50 19.88
N PHE A 210 3.93 -12.33 18.64
CA PHE A 210 2.76 -13.01 18.09
C PHE A 210 1.43 -12.74 18.83
N GLU A 211 1.38 -11.72 19.70
CA GLU A 211 0.12 -11.23 20.26
C GLU A 211 -0.74 -10.60 19.17
N ILE A 212 -2.06 -10.73 19.33
CA ILE A 212 -3.03 -10.14 18.41
C ILE A 212 -3.47 -8.79 18.96
N GLU A 213 -3.23 -7.75 18.19
CA GLU A 213 -3.68 -6.39 18.44
C GLU A 213 -4.86 -6.07 17.53
N GLU A 214 -5.96 -5.58 18.13
CA GLU A 214 -7.14 -5.17 17.38
C GLU A 214 -6.84 -3.90 16.59
N TYR A 215 -7.03 -3.96 15.27
CA TYR A 215 -7.06 -2.75 14.46
C TYR A 215 -8.47 -2.14 14.44
N PRO A 216 -8.56 -0.79 14.49
CA PRO A 216 -9.82 -0.09 14.35
C PRO A 216 -10.56 -0.42 13.06
N LEU A 217 -11.89 -0.33 13.10
CA LEU A 217 -12.72 -0.42 11.90
C LEU A 217 -12.40 0.75 10.97
N ALA A 218 -11.89 0.42 9.78
CA ALA A 218 -11.42 1.39 8.81
C ALA A 218 -11.91 1.05 7.40
N ALA A 219 -12.14 2.10 6.61
CA ALA A 219 -12.13 1.97 5.16
C ALA A 219 -10.68 1.84 4.66
N GLN A 220 -10.50 1.43 3.41
CA GLN A 220 -9.19 1.23 2.81
C GLN A 220 -9.02 2.14 1.60
N GLY A 221 -7.93 2.88 1.55
CA GLY A 221 -7.56 3.80 0.47
C GLY A 221 -6.09 3.68 0.10
N PHE A 222 -5.57 4.71 -0.56
CA PHE A 222 -4.17 4.80 -0.97
C PHE A 222 -3.73 6.26 -1.13
N ASP A 223 -2.42 6.50 -1.18
CA ASP A 223 -1.82 7.79 -1.53
C ASP A 223 -1.35 7.85 -3.00
N TRP A 224 -0.74 8.95 -3.43
CA TRP A 224 -0.30 9.09 -4.83
C TRP A 224 0.92 8.25 -5.20
N GLU A 225 1.66 7.69 -4.23
CA GLU A 225 2.68 6.67 -4.48
C GLU A 225 2.05 5.28 -4.69
N LEU A 226 0.74 5.17 -4.46
CA LEU A 226 -0.07 3.95 -4.46
C LEU A 226 0.23 3.02 -3.29
N TRP A 227 0.69 3.58 -2.16
CA TRP A 227 0.73 2.86 -0.89
C TRP A 227 -0.65 2.84 -0.26
N CYS A 228 -1.06 1.68 0.25
CA CYS A 228 -2.34 1.54 0.92
C CYS A 228 -2.37 2.27 2.25
N ARG A 229 -3.54 2.83 2.56
CA ARG A 229 -3.80 3.54 3.80
C ARG A 229 -5.12 3.09 4.41
N TYR A 230 -5.15 3.05 5.73
CA TYR A 230 -6.41 2.98 6.47
C TYR A 230 -7.04 4.38 6.50
N LEU A 231 -8.33 4.42 6.22
CA LEU A 231 -9.15 5.63 6.23
C LEU A 231 -10.23 5.51 7.29
N ASN A 232 -10.69 6.66 7.80
CA ASN A 232 -11.92 6.69 8.57
C ASN A 232 -13.08 6.15 7.71
N PRO A 233 -13.98 5.32 8.27
CA PRO A 233 -15.18 4.91 7.57
C PRO A 233 -15.98 6.13 7.09
N PRO A 234 -16.66 6.05 5.93
CA PRO A 234 -17.42 7.18 5.39
C PRO A 234 -18.42 7.73 6.41
N LYS A 235 -18.62 9.05 6.46
CA LYS A 235 -19.56 9.70 7.40
C LYS A 235 -20.96 9.08 7.38
N ALA A 236 -21.40 8.57 6.22
CA ALA A 236 -22.70 7.90 6.08
C ALA A 236 -22.78 6.56 6.83
N TRP A 237 -21.66 5.85 6.99
CA TRP A 237 -21.58 4.60 7.74
C TRP A 237 -21.77 4.84 9.24
N TRP A 238 -21.11 5.86 9.79
CA TRP A 238 -21.27 6.26 11.20
C TRP A 238 -22.72 6.62 11.55
N LYS A 239 -23.46 7.23 10.62
CA LYS A 239 -24.89 7.56 10.79
C LYS A 239 -25.81 6.34 10.85
N LEU A 240 -25.34 5.14 10.49
CA LEU A 240 -26.13 3.91 10.60
C LEU A 240 -26.19 3.39 12.04
N GLU A 241 -25.27 3.84 12.91
CA GLU A 241 -25.13 3.37 14.29
C GLU A 241 -25.07 1.83 14.41
N ASN A 242 -24.51 1.19 13.38
CA ASN A 242 -24.42 -0.25 13.26
C ASN A 242 -22.99 -0.67 12.90
N SER A 243 -22.23 -1.08 13.92
CA SER A 243 -20.84 -1.53 13.77
C SER A 243 -20.70 -2.86 13.01
N THR A 244 -21.80 -3.57 12.72
CA THR A 244 -21.79 -4.79 11.89
C THR A 244 -21.93 -4.49 10.40
N ALA A 245 -22.29 -3.26 10.04
CA ALA A 245 -22.57 -2.89 8.65
C ALA A 245 -21.28 -2.92 7.80
N PRO A 246 -21.35 -3.38 6.53
CA PRO A 246 -20.22 -3.30 5.60
C PRO A 246 -19.72 -1.86 5.43
N ILE A 247 -18.39 -1.69 5.47
CA ILE A 247 -17.73 -0.42 5.21
C ILE A 247 -17.38 -0.38 3.72
N ARG A 248 -17.79 0.69 3.03
CA ARG A 248 -17.37 0.90 1.63
C ARG A 248 -15.95 1.45 1.62
N SER A 249 -15.12 0.92 0.74
CA SER A 249 -13.70 1.29 0.66
C SER A 249 -13.31 1.66 -0.78
N PRO A 250 -12.54 2.74 -0.98
CA PRO A 250 -11.94 3.08 -2.26
C PRO A 250 -11.01 2.01 -2.85
N ALA A 251 -10.29 1.30 -1.98
CA ALA A 251 -9.26 0.35 -2.38
C ALA A 251 -9.25 -0.89 -1.48
N LEU A 252 -8.34 -1.81 -1.80
CA LEU A 252 -8.05 -3.04 -1.07
C LEU A 252 -6.63 -2.92 -0.50
N ILE A 253 -6.39 -3.42 0.72
CA ILE A 253 -5.06 -3.38 1.35
C ILE A 253 -4.23 -4.65 1.13
N GLY A 254 -4.76 -5.67 0.46
CA GLY A 254 -4.03 -6.92 0.26
C GLY A 254 -4.97 -8.08 -0.02
N CYS A 255 -5.10 -9.00 0.94
CA CYS A 255 -5.92 -10.20 0.80
C CYS A 255 -7.39 -9.88 0.55
N PHE A 256 -8.04 -10.65 -0.33
CA PHE A 256 -9.45 -10.40 -0.70
C PHE A 256 -10.18 -11.69 -1.10
N ILE A 257 -11.50 -11.62 -1.04
CA ILE A 257 -12.41 -12.70 -1.41
C ILE A 257 -13.31 -12.21 -2.54
N VAL A 258 -13.48 -13.03 -3.58
CA VAL A 258 -14.20 -12.66 -4.80
C VAL A 258 -14.90 -13.85 -5.44
N ASP A 259 -16.00 -13.59 -6.14
CA ASP A 259 -16.60 -14.57 -7.05
C ASP A 259 -15.62 -14.95 -8.17
N ARG A 260 -15.42 -16.25 -8.37
CA ARG A 260 -14.37 -16.77 -9.26
C ARG A 260 -14.56 -16.32 -10.71
N GLN A 261 -15.80 -16.34 -11.19
CA GLN A 261 -16.11 -15.98 -12.58
C GLN A 261 -16.05 -14.47 -12.76
N TYR A 262 -16.59 -13.70 -11.81
CA TYR A 262 -16.51 -12.25 -11.83
C TYR A 262 -15.05 -11.78 -11.90
N PHE A 263 -14.14 -12.38 -11.12
CA PHE A 263 -12.72 -12.01 -11.15
C PHE A 263 -12.10 -12.18 -12.54
N GLN A 264 -12.46 -13.24 -13.25
CA GLN A 264 -12.04 -13.46 -14.65
C GLN A 264 -12.65 -12.43 -15.60
N GLU A 265 -13.95 -12.13 -15.47
CA GLU A 265 -14.66 -11.17 -16.31
C GLU A 265 -14.04 -9.77 -16.24
N ILE A 266 -13.54 -9.37 -15.06
CA ILE A 266 -12.85 -8.09 -14.88
C ILE A 266 -11.36 -8.13 -15.20
N GLY A 267 -10.85 -9.26 -15.71
CA GLY A 267 -9.47 -9.42 -16.18
C GLY A 267 -8.44 -9.67 -15.09
N LEU A 268 -8.82 -10.35 -13.99
CA LEU A 268 -7.92 -10.81 -12.92
C LEU A 268 -7.04 -9.67 -12.37
N LEU A 269 -5.81 -9.96 -11.93
CA LEU A 269 -4.77 -8.95 -11.69
C LEU A 269 -3.94 -8.73 -12.96
N ASP A 270 -3.25 -7.59 -13.04
CA ASP A 270 -2.34 -7.31 -14.15
C ASP A 270 -1.05 -8.15 -14.04
N GLU A 271 -0.99 -9.29 -14.74
CA GLU A 271 0.19 -10.18 -14.76
C GLU A 271 1.46 -9.52 -15.36
N GLY A 272 1.36 -8.32 -15.95
CA GLY A 272 2.51 -7.51 -16.35
C GLY A 272 3.18 -6.74 -15.20
N MET A 273 2.57 -6.73 -14.01
CA MET A 273 3.21 -6.27 -12.77
C MET A 273 4.25 -7.27 -12.29
N GLU A 274 5.25 -6.76 -11.57
CA GLU A 274 6.40 -7.54 -11.09
C GLU A 274 6.43 -7.59 -9.56
N VAL A 275 6.79 -8.76 -9.02
CA VAL A 275 7.06 -9.01 -7.60
C VAL A 275 5.91 -8.62 -6.65
N TYR A 276 5.74 -7.34 -6.32
CA TYR A 276 4.81 -6.83 -5.33
C TYR A 276 4.50 -5.34 -5.56
N GLY A 277 3.30 -4.90 -5.17
CA GLY A 277 2.93 -3.50 -5.03
C GLY A 277 2.05 -2.98 -6.17
N GLY A 278 1.04 -2.18 -5.79
CA GLY A 278 0.10 -1.52 -6.69
C GLY A 278 -1.03 -2.40 -7.21
N GLU A 279 -0.97 -3.73 -7.06
CA GLU A 279 -1.97 -4.65 -7.63
C GLU A 279 -3.33 -4.56 -6.93
N ASN A 280 -3.29 -4.33 -5.62
CA ASN A 280 -4.44 -4.15 -4.75
C ASN A 280 -5.14 -2.80 -5.01
N VAL A 281 -4.35 -1.74 -5.22
CA VAL A 281 -4.84 -0.42 -5.64
C VAL A 281 -5.44 -0.48 -7.04
N GLU A 282 -4.77 -1.12 -8.00
CA GLU A 282 -5.27 -1.32 -9.37
C GLU A 282 -6.65 -1.99 -9.38
N LEU A 283 -6.79 -3.07 -8.60
CA LEU A 283 -8.05 -3.78 -8.47
C LEU A 283 -9.13 -2.90 -7.81
N GLY A 284 -8.77 -2.16 -6.77
CA GLY A 284 -9.69 -1.22 -6.09
C GLY A 284 -10.22 -0.12 -7.01
N ILE A 285 -9.34 0.53 -7.78
CA ILE A 285 -9.71 1.57 -8.76
C ILE A 285 -10.70 1.01 -9.80
N ARG A 286 -10.39 -0.16 -10.35
CA ARG A 286 -11.21 -0.83 -11.38
C ARG A 286 -12.63 -1.19 -10.88
N VAL A 287 -12.78 -1.48 -9.59
CA VAL A 287 -13.97 -2.09 -8.97
C VAL A 287 -14.70 -1.09 -8.04
N SER A 288 -14.85 0.20 -8.41
CA SER A 288 -15.46 1.23 -7.52
C SER A 288 -16.72 2.00 -8.05
N ARG A 289 -17.78 2.27 -7.23
CA ARG A 289 -19.16 2.78 -7.60
C ARG A 289 -19.69 3.83 -6.66
N GLU A 290 -20.64 4.56 -7.24
CA GLU A 290 -21.78 5.16 -6.58
C GLU A 290 -23.16 4.59 -7.02
N LEU A 291 -24.13 4.57 -6.10
CA LEU A 291 -25.56 4.48 -6.42
C LEU A 291 -26.10 5.88 -6.65
N LEU A 292 -26.45 6.25 -7.88
CA LEU A 292 -27.26 7.44 -8.10
C LEU A 292 -28.67 7.21 -7.53
N LYS A 293 -29.09 8.09 -6.61
CA LYS A 293 -30.49 8.19 -6.17
C LYS A 293 -31.31 8.83 -7.30
N GLY A 294 -32.11 8.04 -8.01
CA GLY A 294 -33.13 8.56 -8.92
C GLY A 294 -34.49 8.59 -8.21
N LEU A 295 -35.13 9.75 -8.14
CA LEU A 295 -36.59 9.80 -7.96
C LEU A 295 -37.23 9.16 -9.21
N GLY A 296 -37.86 8.00 -9.05
CA GLY A 296 -38.92 7.53 -9.94
C GLY A 296 -38.55 6.73 -11.21
N SER A 297 -37.30 6.33 -11.45
CA SER A 297 -36.96 5.42 -12.57
C SER A 297 -35.67 4.62 -12.28
N VAL A 298 -35.67 3.35 -12.67
CA VAL A 298 -34.70 2.29 -12.29
C VAL A 298 -33.23 2.76 -12.29
N PRO A 299 -32.51 2.68 -11.15
CA PRO A 299 -31.10 3.05 -11.07
C PRO A 299 -30.24 2.13 -11.95
N LYS A 300 -29.54 2.69 -12.94
CA LYS A 300 -28.52 1.96 -13.71
C LYS A 300 -27.17 2.09 -13.00
N TRP A 301 -26.69 0.96 -12.48
CA TRP A 301 -25.45 0.77 -11.72
C TRP A 301 -24.23 1.13 -12.58
N VAL A 302 -23.36 2.09 -12.21
CA VAL A 302 -22.10 2.32 -12.95
C VAL A 302 -20.91 2.56 -12.04
N TRP A 303 -19.96 1.63 -12.09
CA TRP A 303 -18.66 1.64 -11.41
C TRP A 303 -17.62 2.29 -12.33
N GLN A 304 -16.31 2.36 -11.97
CA GLN A 304 -15.30 2.41 -13.03
C GLN A 304 -15.58 1.22 -13.95
N CYS A 305 -15.54 -0.05 -13.52
CA CYS A 305 -15.79 -1.16 -14.45
C CYS A 305 -16.87 -2.20 -14.08
N GLY A 306 -17.40 -2.31 -12.85
CA GLY A 306 -18.65 -3.06 -12.66
C GLY A 306 -19.04 -3.69 -11.31
N GLY A 307 -18.29 -3.55 -10.21
CA GLY A 307 -18.60 -4.22 -8.91
C GLY A 307 -17.88 -3.56 -7.73
N SER A 308 -18.10 -3.91 -6.44
CA SER A 308 -17.69 -3.17 -5.23
C SER A 308 -16.48 -3.65 -4.47
N VAL A 309 -15.85 -2.73 -3.71
CA VAL A 309 -15.02 -3.09 -2.57
C VAL A 309 -15.75 -2.79 -1.25
N GLU A 310 -15.86 -3.81 -0.40
CA GLU A 310 -16.42 -3.69 0.95
C GLU A 310 -15.45 -4.32 1.96
N VAL A 311 -15.25 -3.65 3.10
CA VAL A 311 -14.60 -4.21 4.29
C VAL A 311 -15.70 -4.67 5.25
N LEU A 312 -15.62 -5.91 5.75
CA LEU A 312 -16.64 -6.48 6.64
C LEU A 312 -16.16 -6.55 8.10
N PRO A 313 -16.70 -5.72 9.01
CA PRO A 313 -16.34 -5.74 10.44
C PRO A 313 -16.50 -7.09 11.12
N CYS A 314 -17.50 -7.88 10.70
CA CYS A 314 -17.78 -9.19 11.29
C CYS A 314 -16.89 -10.33 10.76
N SER A 315 -16.11 -10.09 9.71
CA SER A 315 -15.13 -11.04 9.19
C SER A 315 -13.73 -10.57 9.56
N ARG A 316 -13.19 -11.07 10.68
CA ARG A 316 -11.85 -10.70 11.14
C ARG A 316 -10.82 -11.77 10.83
N ILE A 317 -9.64 -11.35 10.39
CA ILE A 317 -8.49 -12.20 10.12
C ILE A 317 -7.26 -11.49 10.66
N ALA A 318 -6.46 -12.17 11.48
CA ALA A 318 -5.20 -11.62 11.97
C ALA A 318 -4.10 -11.86 10.92
N HIS A 319 -3.25 -10.87 10.67
CA HIS A 319 -2.16 -10.91 9.67
C HIS A 319 -0.84 -10.47 10.34
N ILE A 320 0.27 -11.14 10.02
CA ILE A 320 1.59 -10.76 10.56
C ILE A 320 2.11 -9.49 9.86
N GLU A 321 2.15 -8.37 10.59
CA GLU A 321 2.81 -7.15 10.13
C GLU A 321 4.33 -7.29 10.27
N ARG A 322 5.02 -7.60 9.17
CA ARG A 322 6.48 -7.78 9.19
C ARG A 322 7.21 -6.49 9.54
N ALA A 323 8.29 -6.60 10.30
CA ALA A 323 9.23 -5.50 10.52
C ALA A 323 9.93 -5.05 9.23
N HIS A 324 10.19 -6.00 8.32
CA HIS A 324 10.72 -5.74 6.97
C HIS A 324 10.27 -6.82 5.99
N LYS A 325 10.24 -6.50 4.69
CA LYS A 325 9.75 -7.39 3.61
C LYS A 325 10.91 -8.11 2.91
N PRO A 326 11.08 -9.44 3.07
CA PRO A 326 12.25 -10.17 2.55
C PRO A 326 12.08 -10.68 1.11
N TYR A 327 11.31 -10.00 0.25
CA TYR A 327 10.93 -10.55 -1.07
C TYR A 327 12.00 -10.35 -2.16
N THR A 328 12.77 -9.25 -2.07
CA THR A 328 13.81 -8.84 -3.02
C THR A 328 14.68 -7.76 -2.37
N GLU A 329 15.91 -7.59 -2.85
CA GLU A 329 16.85 -6.57 -2.36
C GLU A 329 16.44 -5.14 -2.76
N ASP A 330 15.92 -4.94 -3.97
CA ASP A 330 15.41 -3.65 -4.45
C ASP A 330 13.91 -3.72 -4.77
N LEU A 331 13.10 -3.49 -3.75
CA LEU A 331 11.64 -3.42 -3.90
C LEU A 331 11.19 -2.12 -4.59
N THR A 332 11.99 -1.05 -4.49
CA THR A 332 11.62 0.29 -4.95
C THR A 332 11.46 0.35 -6.46
N ALA A 333 12.38 -0.28 -7.21
CA ALA A 333 12.30 -0.33 -8.67
C ALA A 333 11.00 -0.99 -9.16
N HIS A 334 10.62 -2.14 -8.59
CA HIS A 334 9.41 -2.86 -8.98
C HIS A 334 8.14 -2.10 -8.61
N VAL A 335 8.07 -1.52 -7.40
CA VAL A 335 6.89 -0.76 -6.97
C VAL A 335 6.70 0.49 -7.83
N ARG A 336 7.77 1.24 -8.14
CA ARG A 336 7.72 2.38 -9.07
C ARG A 336 7.18 1.96 -10.43
N ARG A 337 7.74 0.90 -11.01
CA ARG A 337 7.31 0.37 -12.31
C ARG A 337 5.82 0.00 -12.30
N ASN A 338 5.38 -0.75 -11.29
CA ASN A 338 3.98 -1.16 -11.16
C ASN A 338 3.05 0.04 -10.98
N ALA A 339 3.45 1.05 -10.18
CA ALA A 339 2.67 2.27 -9.98
C ALA A 339 2.45 3.04 -11.28
N LEU A 340 3.49 3.14 -12.12
CA LEU A 340 3.36 3.76 -13.44
C LEU A 340 2.45 2.97 -14.39
N ARG A 341 2.45 1.63 -14.33
CA ARG A 341 1.48 0.81 -15.09
C ARG A 341 0.04 1.13 -14.69
N VAL A 342 -0.23 1.26 -13.39
CA VAL A 342 -1.57 1.65 -12.90
C VAL A 342 -1.93 3.04 -13.40
N ALA A 343 -1.00 4.00 -13.27
CA ALA A 343 -1.20 5.38 -13.66
C ALA A 343 -1.55 5.52 -15.15
N GLU A 344 -0.79 4.85 -16.02
CA GLU A 344 -0.97 4.90 -17.48
C GLU A 344 -2.23 4.21 -17.99
N VAL A 345 -2.81 3.28 -17.22
CA VAL A 345 -4.03 2.57 -17.61
C VAL A 345 -5.27 3.20 -17.01
N TRP A 346 -5.24 3.58 -15.73
CA TRP A 346 -6.44 3.83 -14.92
C TRP A 346 -6.62 5.26 -14.44
N MET A 347 -5.56 6.09 -14.43
CA MET A 347 -5.56 7.38 -13.72
C MET A 347 -5.72 8.61 -14.61
N ASP A 348 -5.93 8.42 -15.92
CA ASP A 348 -6.24 9.50 -16.88
C ASP A 348 -5.29 10.71 -16.76
N GLU A 349 -5.81 11.93 -16.65
CA GLU A 349 -5.02 13.15 -16.45
C GLU A 349 -4.30 13.21 -15.09
N PHE A 350 -4.73 12.42 -14.11
CA PHE A 350 -4.15 12.39 -12.75
C PHE A 350 -2.95 11.47 -12.64
N LYS A 351 -2.53 10.81 -13.73
CA LYS A 351 -1.26 10.08 -13.73
C LYS A 351 -0.09 10.97 -13.33
N SER A 352 -0.14 12.28 -13.64
CA SER A 352 0.85 13.27 -13.21
C SER A 352 1.11 13.23 -11.70
N HIS A 353 0.10 12.92 -10.89
CA HIS A 353 0.26 12.86 -9.43
C HIS A 353 1.13 11.68 -8.99
N VAL A 354 1.06 10.55 -9.69
CA VAL A 354 1.94 9.41 -9.44
C VAL A 354 3.38 9.75 -9.86
N TYR A 355 3.55 10.38 -11.02
CA TYR A 355 4.86 10.87 -11.48
C TYR A 355 5.47 11.88 -10.49
N MET A 356 4.65 12.81 -9.97
CA MET A 356 5.06 13.77 -8.95
C MET A 356 5.47 13.11 -7.64
N ALA A 357 4.67 12.16 -7.15
CA ALA A 357 4.92 11.49 -5.88
C ALA A 357 6.25 10.71 -5.90
N TRP A 358 6.53 10.01 -7.00
CA TRP A 358 7.78 9.27 -7.19
C TRP A 358 8.95 10.12 -7.70
N ASN A 359 8.74 11.42 -7.95
CA ASN A 359 9.71 12.32 -8.58
C ASN A 359 10.27 11.79 -9.92
N ILE A 360 9.40 11.28 -10.79
CA ILE A 360 9.75 10.71 -12.08
C ILE A 360 9.29 11.65 -13.20
N PRO A 361 10.13 12.02 -14.19
CA PRO A 361 9.70 12.81 -15.34
C PRO A 361 8.60 12.10 -16.14
N GLN A 362 7.59 12.84 -16.59
CA GLN A 362 6.44 12.24 -17.28
C GLN A 362 6.71 11.92 -18.77
N GLU A 363 7.52 12.71 -19.46
CA GLU A 363 7.81 12.50 -20.90
C GLU A 363 8.95 11.49 -21.12
N ASP A 364 9.92 11.42 -20.21
CA ASP A 364 11.08 10.55 -20.28
C ASP A 364 11.37 9.97 -18.89
N SER A 365 10.54 9.02 -18.47
CA SER A 365 10.64 8.43 -17.13
C SER A 365 11.88 7.55 -16.96
N GLY A 366 12.50 7.11 -18.06
CA GLY A 366 13.57 6.11 -18.05
C GLY A 366 13.15 4.72 -17.54
N ILE A 367 11.84 4.50 -17.28
CA ILE A 367 11.33 3.27 -16.69
C ILE A 367 10.51 2.51 -17.73
N ASP A 368 10.96 1.30 -18.09
CA ASP A 368 10.21 0.40 -18.94
C ASP A 368 9.06 -0.24 -18.16
N ILE A 369 7.84 0.26 -18.39
CA ILE A 369 6.63 -0.28 -17.79
C ILE A 369 6.06 -1.48 -18.54
N GLY A 370 6.67 -1.90 -19.66
CA GLY A 370 6.19 -2.99 -20.53
C GLY A 370 4.88 -2.69 -21.26
N ASP A 371 4.36 -3.69 -21.98
CA ASP A 371 3.10 -3.54 -22.71
C ASP A 371 1.89 -3.45 -21.76
N ILE A 372 1.02 -2.47 -22.03
CA ILE A 372 -0.24 -2.20 -21.32
C ILE A 372 -1.45 -2.20 -22.27
N THR A 373 -1.26 -2.61 -23.53
CA THR A 373 -2.31 -2.61 -24.56
C THR A 373 -3.52 -3.44 -24.15
N ALA A 374 -3.28 -4.65 -23.61
CA ALA A 374 -4.36 -5.52 -23.13
C ALA A 374 -5.16 -4.90 -21.97
N ARG A 375 -4.50 -4.22 -21.03
CA ARG A 375 -5.17 -3.53 -19.91
C ARG A 375 -5.99 -2.33 -20.38
N LYS A 376 -5.46 -1.54 -21.33
CA LYS A 376 -6.20 -0.43 -21.96
C LYS A 376 -7.40 -0.94 -22.78
N ALA A 377 -7.26 -2.06 -23.49
CA ALA A 377 -8.35 -2.69 -24.23
C ALA A 377 -9.46 -3.20 -23.29
N LEU A 378 -9.08 -3.86 -22.19
CA LEU A 378 -10.00 -4.29 -21.14
C LEU A 378 -10.79 -3.13 -20.56
N ARG A 379 -10.12 -2.02 -20.21
CA ARG A 379 -10.77 -0.80 -19.71
C ARG A 379 -11.82 -0.26 -20.69
N LYS A 380 -11.52 -0.27 -22.00
CA LYS A 380 -12.48 0.14 -23.05
C LYS A 380 -13.63 -0.85 -23.17
N GLN A 381 -13.35 -2.16 -23.17
CA GLN A 381 -14.36 -3.21 -23.29
C GLN A 381 -15.38 -3.19 -22.15
N LEU A 382 -14.90 -2.97 -20.91
CA LEU A 382 -15.75 -2.84 -19.73
C LEU A 382 -16.46 -1.48 -19.63
N GLN A 383 -16.23 -0.59 -20.60
CA GLN A 383 -16.81 0.76 -20.69
C GLN A 383 -16.57 1.59 -19.44
N CYS A 384 -15.32 1.62 -18.98
CA CYS A 384 -15.07 2.11 -17.64
C CYS A 384 -15.23 3.63 -17.49
N LYS A 385 -15.64 4.09 -16.30
CA LYS A 385 -15.65 5.54 -15.96
C LYS A 385 -14.25 6.14 -15.92
N THR A 386 -14.18 7.46 -15.88
CA THR A 386 -12.93 8.21 -15.73
C THR A 386 -12.41 8.14 -14.30
N PHE A 387 -11.12 8.41 -14.10
CA PHE A 387 -10.52 8.54 -12.79
C PHE A 387 -11.01 9.78 -12.05
N ARG A 388 -11.34 10.86 -12.77
CA ARG A 388 -12.02 12.01 -12.18
C ARG A 388 -13.32 11.62 -11.47
N TRP A 389 -14.12 10.77 -12.12
CA TRP A 389 -15.35 10.25 -11.52
C TRP A 389 -15.04 9.42 -10.26
N TYR A 390 -14.00 8.59 -10.29
CA TYR A 390 -13.56 7.82 -9.12
C TYR A 390 -13.19 8.72 -7.93
N LEU A 391 -12.38 9.76 -8.14
CA LEU A 391 -11.99 10.69 -7.08
C LEU A 391 -13.19 11.43 -6.48
N VAL A 392 -14.17 11.84 -7.29
CA VAL A 392 -15.32 12.60 -6.77
C VAL A 392 -16.37 11.70 -6.10
N SER A 393 -16.60 10.51 -6.64
CA SER A 393 -17.71 9.64 -6.22
C SER A 393 -17.31 8.53 -5.24
N VAL A 394 -16.05 8.12 -5.24
CA VAL A 394 -15.57 6.94 -4.48
C VAL A 394 -14.56 7.36 -3.43
N TYR A 395 -13.58 8.20 -3.80
CA TYR A 395 -12.49 8.60 -2.91
C TYR A 395 -12.35 10.13 -2.78
N PRO A 396 -13.40 10.85 -2.33
CA PRO A 396 -13.40 12.31 -2.24
C PRO A 396 -12.40 12.86 -1.22
N GLU A 397 -11.92 12.03 -0.31
CA GLU A 397 -10.90 12.40 0.68
C GLU A 397 -9.49 12.52 0.07
N MET A 398 -9.23 11.92 -1.10
CA MET A 398 -7.91 11.98 -1.74
C MET A 398 -7.64 13.41 -2.30
N ARG A 399 -6.56 14.04 -1.83
CA ARG A 399 -6.25 15.44 -2.20
C ARG A 399 -5.70 15.51 -3.62
N MET A 400 -6.23 16.43 -4.43
CA MET A 400 -5.76 16.67 -5.80
C MET A 400 -4.86 17.90 -5.88
N TYR A 401 -3.71 17.74 -6.52
CA TYR A 401 -2.73 18.81 -6.77
C TYR A 401 -2.71 19.30 -8.23
N SER A 402 -3.88 19.58 -8.80
CA SER A 402 -4.02 19.96 -10.22
C SER A 402 -3.42 21.32 -10.59
N ASP A 403 -3.01 22.12 -9.59
CA ASP A 403 -2.44 23.45 -9.80
C ASP A 403 -0.90 23.45 -9.83
N ILE A 404 -0.24 22.29 -9.64
CA ILE A 404 1.22 22.14 -9.78
C ILE A 404 1.63 22.26 -11.25
N ILE A 405 2.66 23.07 -11.51
CA ILE A 405 3.21 23.31 -12.86
C ILE A 405 4.68 22.88 -13.00
N ALA A 406 5.40 22.69 -11.90
CA ALA A 406 6.74 22.10 -11.89
C ALA A 406 6.99 21.35 -10.58
N TYR A 407 7.80 20.29 -10.62
CA TYR A 407 8.14 19.49 -9.45
C TYR A 407 9.52 18.85 -9.55
N GLY A 408 10.02 18.34 -8.44
CA GLY A 408 11.27 17.57 -8.35
C GLY A 408 12.30 18.26 -7.48
N VAL A 409 13.58 18.18 -7.81
CA VAL A 409 14.59 18.88 -7.01
C VAL A 409 14.72 20.33 -7.44
N LEU A 410 14.94 21.23 -6.47
CA LEU A 410 15.21 22.63 -6.72
C LEU A 410 16.71 22.91 -6.52
N GLN A 411 17.39 23.26 -7.61
CA GLN A 411 18.84 23.46 -7.67
C GLN A 411 19.18 24.92 -7.96
N ASN A 412 20.31 25.38 -7.42
CA ASN A 412 20.89 26.68 -7.73
C ASN A 412 22.11 26.52 -8.63
N SER A 413 22.27 27.39 -9.62
CA SER A 413 23.40 27.33 -10.56
C SER A 413 24.78 27.50 -9.92
N LEU A 414 24.87 28.08 -8.72
CA LEU A 414 26.13 28.22 -7.99
C LEU A 414 26.68 26.89 -7.46
N LYS A 415 25.79 25.96 -7.09
CA LYS A 415 26.11 24.65 -6.52
C LYS A 415 25.10 23.62 -7.00
N THR A 416 25.39 22.98 -8.12
CA THR A 416 24.50 22.03 -8.79
C THR A 416 24.43 20.67 -8.10
N ASP A 417 25.38 20.39 -7.20
CA ASP A 417 25.43 19.23 -6.31
C ASP A 417 24.55 19.40 -5.06
N LEU A 418 24.09 20.62 -4.76
CA LEU A 418 23.24 20.94 -3.62
C LEU A 418 21.81 21.30 -4.04
N CYS A 419 20.84 20.74 -3.32
CA CYS A 419 19.41 20.89 -3.56
C CYS A 419 18.71 21.47 -2.33
N LEU A 420 17.62 22.21 -2.55
CA LEU A 420 16.70 22.60 -1.48
C LEU A 420 16.13 21.35 -0.83
N ASP A 421 16.15 21.32 0.50
CA ASP A 421 15.68 20.21 1.30
C ASP A 421 14.79 20.75 2.45
N GLN A 422 13.78 19.98 2.85
CA GLN A 422 12.94 20.31 4.01
C GLN A 422 13.76 20.48 5.29
N GLY A 423 14.83 19.69 5.44
CA GLY A 423 15.59 19.56 6.68
C GLY A 423 14.78 18.89 7.79
N PRO A 424 15.30 18.92 9.03
CA PRO A 424 14.62 18.34 10.19
C PRO A 424 13.27 19.02 10.49
N ASP A 425 12.22 18.20 10.68
CA ASP A 425 10.85 18.66 10.93
C ASP A 425 10.71 19.59 12.15
N SER A 426 11.57 19.42 13.15
CA SER A 426 11.54 20.19 14.41
C SER A 426 11.81 21.68 14.21
N GLU A 427 12.55 22.07 13.18
CA GLU A 427 13.04 23.45 13.03
C GLU A 427 12.17 24.31 12.11
N ASN A 428 11.41 23.69 11.18
CA ASN A 428 10.67 24.40 10.14
C ASN A 428 11.56 25.37 9.31
N VAL A 429 12.85 25.05 9.18
CA VAL A 429 13.84 25.81 8.43
C VAL A 429 14.33 24.92 7.29
N PRO A 430 14.10 25.33 6.02
CA PRO A 430 14.63 24.56 4.90
C PRO A 430 16.15 24.67 4.88
N ILE A 431 16.82 23.61 4.44
CA ILE A 431 18.27 23.53 4.32
C ILE A 431 18.68 23.30 2.87
N VAL A 432 20.00 23.27 2.64
CA VAL A 432 20.57 22.72 1.42
C VAL A 432 21.31 21.45 1.75
N TYR A 433 21.13 20.43 0.92
CA TYR A 433 21.73 19.12 1.10
C TYR A 433 22.16 18.53 -0.24
N ILE A 434 22.99 17.48 -0.21
CA ILE A 434 23.41 16.76 -1.42
C ILE A 434 22.18 16.29 -2.18
N CYS A 435 22.11 16.60 -3.48
CA CYS A 435 20.99 16.20 -4.32
C CYS A 435 20.86 14.67 -4.40
N HIS A 436 19.76 14.13 -3.88
CA HIS A 436 19.41 12.70 -3.98
C HIS A 436 18.05 12.47 -4.64
N GLY A 437 17.21 13.51 -4.80
CA GLY A 437 15.97 13.42 -5.57
C GLY A 437 14.89 12.54 -4.95
N MET A 438 15.03 12.22 -3.67
CA MET A 438 14.04 11.51 -2.87
C MET A 438 13.48 12.47 -1.82
N THR A 439 12.34 12.11 -1.24
CA THR A 439 11.82 12.80 -0.07
C THR A 439 12.92 12.90 1.01
N PRO A 440 13.13 14.07 1.64
CA PRO A 440 12.27 15.25 1.62
C PRO A 440 12.72 16.39 0.67
N GLN A 441 13.48 16.10 -0.40
CA GLN A 441 13.92 17.10 -1.40
C GLN A 441 12.90 17.42 -2.48
N ASN A 442 11.71 16.83 -2.42
CA ASN A 442 10.67 17.09 -3.40
C ASN A 442 10.14 18.52 -3.24
N VAL A 443 10.22 19.29 -4.31
CA VAL A 443 9.68 20.65 -4.39
C VAL A 443 8.56 20.67 -5.42
N TYR A 444 7.50 21.45 -5.15
CA TYR A 444 6.39 21.63 -6.07
C TYR A 444 6.08 23.10 -6.23
N TYR A 445 6.11 23.59 -7.46
CA TYR A 445 5.74 24.96 -7.80
C TYR A 445 4.34 25.00 -8.38
N THR A 446 3.48 25.81 -7.79
CA THR A 446 2.08 25.93 -8.18
C THR A 446 1.83 27.13 -9.10
N SER A 447 0.77 27.06 -9.90
CA SER A 447 0.26 28.17 -10.72
C SER A 447 -0.12 29.41 -9.89
N SER A 448 -0.43 29.21 -8.60
CA SER A 448 -0.63 30.31 -7.64
C SER A 448 0.67 30.90 -7.10
N GLN A 449 1.82 30.51 -7.65
CA GLN A 449 3.16 30.97 -7.30
C GLN A 449 3.56 30.59 -5.87
N GLN A 450 3.16 29.41 -5.40
CA GLN A 450 3.57 28.85 -4.11
C GLN A 450 4.61 27.76 -4.32
N ILE A 451 5.52 27.60 -3.38
CA ILE A 451 6.57 26.56 -3.39
C ILE A 451 6.28 25.65 -2.20
N HIS A 452 5.84 24.42 -2.48
CA HIS A 452 5.72 23.36 -1.46
C HIS A 452 7.04 22.61 -1.39
N VAL A 453 7.43 22.15 -0.20
CA VAL A 453 8.68 21.41 0.03
C VAL A 453 8.37 20.19 0.89
N GLY A 454 8.90 19.04 0.50
CA GLY A 454 8.75 17.77 1.20
C GLY A 454 7.59 16.91 0.72
N ILE A 455 6.95 16.20 1.66
CA ILE A 455 5.84 15.28 1.37
C ILE A 455 4.56 16.08 1.13
N LEU A 456 3.80 15.69 0.10
CA LEU A 456 2.46 16.19 -0.12
C LEU A 456 1.44 15.37 0.67
N SER A 457 0.59 16.06 1.44
CA SER A 457 -0.54 15.45 2.15
C SER A 457 -1.44 14.66 1.19
N PRO A 458 -1.64 13.35 1.39
CA PRO A 458 -2.41 12.56 0.43
C PRO A 458 -3.92 12.70 0.61
N THR A 459 -4.40 13.13 1.79
CA THR A 459 -5.82 13.38 2.03
C THR A 459 -6.12 14.86 2.28
N VAL A 460 -7.39 15.24 2.15
CA VAL A 460 -7.86 16.60 2.44
C VAL A 460 -7.92 16.89 3.95
N ASP A 461 -8.06 15.85 4.76
CA ASP A 461 -8.12 15.96 6.22
C ASP A 461 -6.70 16.11 6.83
N ASP A 462 -5.68 15.57 6.15
CA ASP A 462 -4.28 15.85 6.42
C ASP A 462 -3.94 17.25 5.83
N ASP A 463 -3.73 18.26 6.68
CA ASP A 463 -3.39 19.63 6.24
C ASP A 463 -1.97 20.05 6.66
N ASP A 464 -1.03 19.13 6.47
CA ASP A 464 0.37 19.25 6.85
C ASP A 464 1.30 19.74 5.71
N ASN A 465 0.76 20.00 4.51
CA ASN A 465 1.53 20.55 3.38
C ASN A 465 2.33 21.81 3.80
N ARG A 466 3.66 21.75 3.65
CA ARG A 466 4.57 22.83 4.02
C ARG A 466 4.89 23.72 2.82
N CYS A 467 4.73 25.03 3.00
CA CYS A 467 5.04 26.06 2.02
C CYS A 467 6.28 26.86 2.44
N LEU A 468 7.11 27.25 1.46
CA LEU A 468 8.17 28.23 1.68
C LEU A 468 7.59 29.62 1.93
N VAL A 469 7.98 30.25 3.04
CA VAL A 469 7.48 31.55 3.49
C VAL A 469 8.63 32.47 3.92
N ASP A 470 8.57 33.75 3.52
CA ASP A 470 9.40 34.80 4.11
C ASP A 470 8.84 35.20 5.48
N VAL A 471 9.54 34.81 6.55
CA VAL A 471 9.27 35.19 7.93
C VAL A 471 10.43 36.04 8.42
N ASN A 472 10.18 37.34 8.60
CA ASN A 472 11.20 38.29 9.08
C ASN A 472 12.51 38.25 8.28
N SER A 473 12.44 38.12 6.95
CA SER A 473 13.61 38.02 6.06
C SER A 473 14.39 36.73 6.21
N ARG A 474 13.76 35.67 6.71
CA ARG A 474 14.33 34.32 6.78
C ARG A 474 13.41 33.33 6.07
N PRO A 475 13.95 32.36 5.32
CA PRO A 475 13.14 31.30 4.76
C PRO A 475 12.63 30.40 5.91
N ARG A 476 11.37 30.02 5.83
CA ARG A 476 10.70 29.09 6.76
C ARG A 476 9.74 28.20 6.00
N LEU A 477 9.51 27.00 6.53
CA LEU A 477 8.49 26.08 6.07
C LEU A 477 7.29 26.15 7.02
N ILE A 478 6.17 26.66 6.54
CA ILE A 478 4.95 26.84 7.34
C ILE A 478 3.81 26.13 6.62
N GLU A 479 2.90 25.53 7.36
CA GLU A 479 1.65 24.97 6.82
C GLU A 479 0.99 25.97 5.87
N CYS A 480 0.73 25.52 4.64
CA CYS A 480 0.28 26.36 3.55
C CYS A 480 -1.06 27.06 3.88
N SER A 481 -1.98 26.33 4.51
CA SER A 481 -3.28 26.84 4.94
C SER A 481 -3.16 27.92 6.01
N TYR A 482 -2.32 27.70 7.02
CA TYR A 482 -2.01 28.67 8.07
C TYR A 482 -1.37 29.93 7.48
N ALA A 483 -0.34 29.76 6.64
CA ALA A 483 0.36 30.87 6.00
C ALA A 483 -0.59 31.72 5.14
N LYS A 484 -1.50 31.07 4.42
CA LYS A 484 -2.55 31.73 3.63
C LYS A 484 -3.54 32.48 4.53
N ALA A 485 -4.05 31.85 5.58
CA ALA A 485 -4.99 32.47 6.53
C ALA A 485 -4.40 33.70 7.22
N LYS A 486 -3.12 33.64 7.60
CA LYS A 486 -2.37 34.75 8.20
C LYS A 486 -1.81 35.76 7.18
N ARG A 487 -2.15 35.60 5.88
CA ARG A 487 -1.71 36.48 4.78
C ARG A 487 -0.19 36.67 4.73
N MET A 488 0.56 35.62 5.06
CA MET A 488 2.02 35.65 5.09
C MET A 488 2.62 35.83 3.68
N LYS A 489 3.94 35.90 3.59
CA LYS A 489 4.67 36.14 2.35
C LYS A 489 5.05 34.81 1.66
N LEU A 490 4.05 34.04 1.25
CA LEU A 490 4.23 32.70 0.65
C LEU A 490 4.22 32.65 -0.89
N HIS A 491 4.20 33.81 -1.57
CA HIS A 491 4.08 33.88 -3.03
C HIS A 491 5.41 34.29 -3.67
N TRP A 492 5.89 33.48 -4.62
CA TRP A 492 7.22 33.54 -5.22
C TRP A 492 7.15 33.58 -6.75
N GLN A 493 7.63 34.66 -7.34
CA GLN A 493 7.86 34.75 -8.78
C GLN A 493 9.07 33.89 -9.14
N PHE A 494 8.86 32.95 -10.06
CA PHE A 494 9.88 32.02 -10.53
C PHE A 494 9.66 31.70 -12.00
N SER A 495 10.76 31.67 -12.75
CA SER A 495 10.86 31.10 -14.09
C SER A 495 12.08 30.19 -14.11
N GLN A 496 12.04 29.12 -14.92
CA GLN A 496 13.17 28.19 -15.05
C GLN A 496 14.46 28.92 -15.42
N GLY A 497 15.53 28.64 -14.69
CA GLY A 497 16.82 29.32 -14.85
C GLY A 497 16.81 30.79 -14.43
N GLY A 498 15.82 31.24 -13.64
CA GLY A 498 15.68 32.61 -13.14
C GLY A 498 15.73 32.70 -11.60
N PRO A 499 15.65 33.91 -11.03
CA PRO A 499 15.61 34.10 -9.59
C PRO A 499 14.26 33.68 -9.00
N ILE A 500 14.26 33.28 -7.72
CA ILE A 500 13.04 33.05 -6.94
C ILE A 500 12.79 34.29 -6.07
N GLN A 501 11.87 35.16 -6.49
CA GLN A 501 11.61 36.44 -5.82
C GLN A 501 10.27 36.46 -5.09
N ASN A 502 10.28 36.86 -3.81
CA ASN A 502 9.05 37.04 -3.06
C ASN A 502 8.25 38.24 -3.58
N ARG A 503 6.95 38.06 -3.86
CA ARG A 503 6.10 39.13 -4.42
C ARG A 503 5.97 40.34 -3.51
N LYS A 504 5.93 40.15 -2.19
CA LYS A 504 5.66 41.20 -1.19
C LYS A 504 6.95 41.86 -0.71
N SER A 505 7.93 41.09 -0.26
CA SER A 505 9.18 41.67 0.29
C SER A 505 10.20 42.06 -0.78
N LYS A 506 10.00 41.60 -2.03
CA LYS A 506 10.94 41.81 -3.15
C LYS A 506 12.33 41.21 -2.95
N ARG A 507 12.50 40.38 -1.91
CA ARG A 507 13.74 39.62 -1.66
C ARG A 507 13.77 38.35 -2.48
N CYS A 508 14.98 37.94 -2.86
CA CYS A 508 15.22 36.67 -3.54
C CYS A 508 15.67 35.61 -2.54
N LEU A 509 15.25 34.36 -2.79
CA LEU A 509 15.85 33.18 -2.18
C LEU A 509 17.22 32.94 -2.82
N GLU A 510 18.26 32.92 -2.02
CA GLU A 510 19.65 32.83 -2.48
C GLU A 510 20.49 31.92 -1.60
N LEU A 511 21.55 31.38 -2.18
CA LEU A 511 22.64 30.72 -1.48
C LEU A 511 23.68 31.75 -1.04
N GLN A 512 24.11 31.66 0.20
CA GLN A 512 25.21 32.44 0.73
C GLN A 512 26.25 31.48 1.33
N GLU A 513 27.52 31.72 1.02
CA GLU A 513 28.62 30.98 1.64
C GLU A 513 28.62 31.20 3.15
N ASN A 514 28.73 30.11 3.90
CA ASN A 514 28.84 30.11 5.35
C ASN A 514 29.72 28.93 5.78
N SER A 515 30.92 29.23 6.30
CA SER A 515 31.91 28.24 6.75
C SER A 515 31.45 27.41 7.94
N ASP A 516 30.45 27.89 8.69
CA ASP A 516 29.91 27.18 9.86
C ASP A 516 28.91 26.09 9.47
N MET A 517 28.48 26.05 8.21
CA MET A 517 27.55 25.03 7.69
C MET A 517 28.33 23.85 7.11
N GLU A 518 27.82 22.63 7.33
CA GLU A 518 28.45 21.38 6.86
C GLU A 518 28.77 21.39 5.35
N PHE A 519 27.86 21.92 4.53
CA PHE A 519 28.03 22.01 3.07
C PHE A 519 28.52 23.39 2.60
N GLY A 520 28.96 24.26 3.52
CA GLY A 520 29.54 25.57 3.22
C GLY A 520 28.56 26.63 2.68
N PHE A 521 27.26 26.32 2.61
CA PHE A 521 26.22 27.23 2.13
C PHE A 521 24.99 27.23 3.04
N GLN A 522 24.31 28.36 3.08
CA GLN A 522 23.01 28.53 3.74
C GLN A 522 22.01 29.25 2.84
N LEU A 523 20.72 28.98 3.07
CA LEU A 523 19.61 29.68 2.41
C LEU A 523 19.33 31.02 3.10
N VAL A 524 19.30 32.08 2.32
CA VAL A 524 19.01 33.44 2.81
C VAL A 524 17.94 34.12 1.95
N LEU A 525 17.26 35.11 2.55
CA LEU A 525 16.42 36.05 1.80
C LEU A 525 17.07 37.42 1.77
N GLN A 526 17.53 37.84 0.61
CA GLN A 526 18.27 39.10 0.45
C GLN A 526 17.88 39.87 -0.81
N LYS A 527 18.56 40.99 -1.10
CA LYS A 527 18.39 41.68 -2.39
C LYS A 527 18.88 40.76 -3.50
N CYS A 528 18.12 40.70 -4.58
CA CYS A 528 18.43 39.82 -5.71
C CYS A 528 19.80 40.17 -6.30
N SER A 529 20.73 39.22 -6.26
CA SER A 529 22.08 39.28 -6.83
C SER A 529 22.18 38.64 -8.22
N GLY A 530 21.09 38.02 -8.69
CA GLY A 530 21.02 37.37 -10.00
C GLY A 530 21.31 35.87 -9.96
N GLN A 531 21.09 35.19 -8.83
CA GLN A 531 21.18 33.73 -8.77
C GLN A 531 20.06 33.07 -9.56
N HIS A 532 20.38 31.94 -10.20
CA HIS A 532 19.47 31.21 -11.05
C HIS A 532 19.09 29.88 -10.40
N TRP A 533 17.80 29.59 -10.39
CA TRP A 533 17.25 28.35 -9.87
C TRP A 533 16.56 27.54 -10.96
N SER A 534 16.56 26.22 -10.82
CA SER A 534 15.85 25.30 -11.73
C SER A 534 15.14 24.21 -10.94
N ILE A 535 13.94 23.85 -11.39
CA ILE A 535 13.19 22.68 -10.91
C ILE A 535 13.24 21.60 -11.98
N THR A 536 13.58 20.36 -11.61
CA THR A 536 13.87 19.25 -12.55
C THR A 536 12.76 18.98 -13.55
N ASN A 537 11.52 18.84 -13.10
CA ASN A 537 10.40 18.41 -13.93
C ASN A 537 9.41 19.56 -14.14
N ILE A 538 9.03 19.80 -15.40
CA ILE A 538 8.03 20.79 -15.76
C ILE A 538 6.81 20.05 -16.27
N LEU A 539 5.68 20.23 -15.60
CA LEU A 539 4.40 19.79 -16.14
C LEU A 539 4.02 20.82 -17.20
N ARG A 540 3.94 20.40 -18.47
CA ARG A 540 3.40 21.27 -19.52
C ARG A 540 1.98 21.63 -19.13
N SER A 541 1.78 22.84 -18.61
CA SER A 541 0.46 23.43 -18.57
C SER A 541 0.06 23.75 -20.01
N LEU A 542 -1.24 23.69 -20.26
CA LEU A 542 -1.94 24.27 -21.39
C LEU A 542 -1.53 25.75 -21.53
N ALA A 543 -0.39 25.98 -22.18
CA ALA A 543 0.05 27.27 -22.69
C ALA A 543 -0.34 27.30 -24.17
N SER A 544 -1.66 27.41 -24.39
CA SER A 544 -2.26 28.04 -25.57
C SER A 544 -3.63 28.57 -25.17
#